data_AF-A0A9E1RSS1-F1
#
_entry.id   AF-A0A9E1RSS1-F1
#
_cell.length_a   1.000
_cell.length_b   1.000
_cell.length_c   1.000
_cell.angle_alpha   90.00
_cell.angle_beta   90.00
_cell.angle_gamma   90.00
#
_symmetry.space_group_name_H-M   'P 1'
#
loop_
_entity.id
_entity.type
_entity.pdbx_description
1 polymer ?
#
loop_
_entity_poly.entity_id
_entity_poly.type
_entity_poly.pdbx_seq_one_letter_code
_entity_poly.pdbx_strand_id
1 'polypeptide(L)'
;MLKKVLIANRGEIAVRVIRACRDLGVTSVAVYSDLDRNSLHVRLADEAYSLGGQTAAESYLNTEAILQILKDTGADGLHPGYGFFSENADFAKAVTDMGVAFIGPRPEAIEVMGDKLSARAAAENVGVSGVPGNTAAVTDSAQVTAFASEYGFPVAIKAAFGGGGRGMKVVHEGDDIQAAIDSATREAVNYFGRGELYLERYLSQPRHVEVQVLADAHGNCVYLGTRDCSAQRRHQKLVEEAPAFGISDEVLAAMGEAAVTVAKGCDYVNAG
;
A
#
# COMPACT_ATOMS: atom_id res chain seq x y z
N MET A 1 25.20 3.05 -9.05
CA MET A 1 24.56 1.78 -9.46
C MET A 1 24.79 0.79 -8.34
N LEU A 2 23.73 0.10 -7.90
CA LEU A 2 23.80 -0.86 -6.81
C LEU A 2 24.67 -2.06 -7.22
N LYS A 3 25.33 -2.68 -6.25
CA LYS A 3 26.20 -3.85 -6.45
C LYS A 3 25.65 -5.09 -5.76
N LYS A 4 25.00 -4.94 -4.61
CA LYS A 4 24.44 -6.04 -3.83
C LYS A 4 23.11 -5.61 -3.20
N VAL A 5 22.04 -6.32 -3.52
CA VAL A 5 20.69 -6.04 -3.01
C VAL A 5 20.21 -7.16 -2.10
N LEU A 6 19.80 -6.79 -0.88
CA LEU A 6 19.06 -7.67 0.02
C LEU A 6 17.57 -7.62 -0.31
N ILE A 7 16.93 -8.77 -0.48
CA ILE A 7 15.50 -8.86 -0.73
C ILE A 7 14.80 -9.25 0.58
N ALA A 8 14.15 -8.28 1.22
CA ALA A 8 13.48 -8.45 2.51
C ALA A 8 12.07 -9.05 2.36
N ASN A 9 11.96 -10.13 1.58
CA ASN A 9 10.70 -10.81 1.25
C ASN A 9 10.96 -12.29 0.88
N ARG A 10 9.90 -13.01 0.51
CA ARG A 10 9.90 -14.47 0.22
C ARG A 10 9.07 -14.81 -1.01
N GLY A 11 9.12 -16.07 -1.46
CA GLY A 11 8.24 -16.55 -2.53
C GLY A 11 8.54 -15.90 -3.89
N GLU A 12 7.54 -15.82 -4.78
CA GLU A 12 7.79 -15.37 -6.16
C GLU A 12 8.12 -13.88 -6.29
N ILE A 13 7.72 -13.00 -5.36
CA ILE A 13 8.21 -11.60 -5.39
C ILE A 13 9.71 -11.54 -5.14
N ALA A 14 10.23 -12.36 -4.24
CA ALA A 14 11.67 -12.47 -4.04
C ALA A 14 12.37 -13.06 -5.29
N VAL A 15 11.81 -14.11 -5.90
CA VAL A 15 12.31 -14.66 -7.17
C VAL A 15 12.29 -13.61 -8.31
N ARG A 16 11.23 -12.78 -8.39
CA ARG A 16 11.07 -11.71 -9.39
C ARG A 16 12.12 -10.62 -9.25
N VAL A 17 12.51 -10.27 -8.03
CA VAL A 17 13.58 -9.30 -7.75
C VAL A 17 14.95 -9.92 -8.01
N ILE A 18 15.21 -11.15 -7.54
CA ILE A 18 16.45 -11.89 -7.81
C ILE A 18 16.73 -12.01 -9.32
N ARG A 19 15.71 -12.27 -10.14
CA ARG A 19 15.83 -12.27 -11.61
C ARG A 19 16.28 -10.89 -12.14
N ALA A 20 15.65 -9.81 -11.70
CA ALA A 20 16.05 -8.46 -12.10
C ALA A 20 17.47 -8.10 -11.65
N CYS A 21 17.88 -8.50 -10.45
CA CYS A 21 19.26 -8.34 -9.99
C CYS A 21 20.24 -9.07 -10.92
N ARG A 22 19.96 -10.33 -11.26
CA ARG A 22 20.77 -11.13 -12.21
C ARG A 22 20.87 -10.47 -13.59
N ASP A 23 19.75 -10.01 -14.14
CA ASP A 23 19.71 -9.35 -15.46
C ASP A 23 20.54 -8.04 -15.49
N LEU A 24 20.72 -7.39 -14.33
CA LEU A 24 21.52 -6.18 -14.14
C LEU A 24 22.96 -6.44 -13.65
N GLY A 25 23.36 -7.69 -13.40
CA GLY A 25 24.68 -8.04 -12.85
C GLY A 25 24.87 -7.65 -11.37
N VAL A 26 23.77 -7.52 -10.61
CA VAL A 26 23.74 -7.15 -9.19
C VAL A 26 23.66 -8.42 -8.34
N THR A 27 24.51 -8.55 -7.32
CA THR A 27 24.46 -9.68 -6.38
C THR A 27 23.17 -9.64 -5.56
N SER A 28 22.49 -10.78 -5.46
CA SER A 28 21.22 -10.91 -4.75
C SER A 28 21.37 -11.67 -3.43
N VAL A 29 20.83 -11.11 -2.35
CA VAL A 29 20.83 -11.72 -1.02
C VAL A 29 19.39 -12.03 -0.59
N ALA A 30 19.07 -13.30 -0.39
CA ALA A 30 17.79 -13.73 0.16
C ALA A 30 17.82 -13.82 1.70
N VAL A 31 16.68 -13.55 2.33
CA VAL A 31 16.42 -13.89 3.73
C VAL A 31 15.33 -14.97 3.81
N TYR A 32 15.38 -15.83 4.84
CA TYR A 32 14.39 -16.90 5.01
C TYR A 32 14.11 -17.26 6.48
N SER A 33 12.86 -17.65 6.78
CA SER A 33 12.50 -18.33 8.02
C SER A 33 12.87 -19.81 7.98
N ASP A 34 12.95 -20.51 9.12
CA ASP A 34 13.39 -21.91 9.14
C ASP A 34 12.53 -22.85 8.27
N LEU A 35 11.23 -22.54 8.13
CA LEU A 35 10.30 -23.27 7.27
C LEU A 35 10.54 -23.01 5.76
N ASP A 36 11.12 -21.86 5.41
CA ASP A 36 11.42 -21.45 4.03
C ASP A 36 12.82 -21.82 3.56
N ARG A 37 13.61 -22.51 4.38
CA ARG A 37 15.01 -22.91 4.07
C ARG A 37 15.20 -23.60 2.71
N ASN A 38 14.19 -24.29 2.21
CA ASN A 38 14.20 -24.99 0.90
C ASN A 38 13.39 -24.28 -0.21
N SER A 39 12.83 -23.10 0.09
CA SER A 39 12.01 -22.32 -0.84
C SER A 39 12.80 -21.86 -2.07
N LEU A 40 12.09 -21.55 -3.15
CA LEU A 40 12.72 -21.29 -4.45
C LEU A 40 13.60 -20.03 -4.43
N HIS A 41 13.22 -18.98 -3.70
CA HIS A 41 13.99 -17.74 -3.63
C HIS A 41 15.35 -17.94 -2.95
N VAL A 42 15.42 -18.76 -1.90
CA VAL A 42 16.67 -19.15 -1.21
C VAL A 42 17.65 -19.84 -2.16
N ARG A 43 17.14 -20.70 -3.06
CA ARG A 43 17.95 -21.45 -4.03
C ARG A 43 18.33 -20.65 -5.28
N LEU A 44 17.72 -19.49 -5.50
CA LEU A 44 17.96 -18.66 -6.68
C LEU A 44 18.80 -17.42 -6.40
N ALA A 45 18.93 -16.99 -5.15
CA ALA A 45 19.81 -15.89 -4.75
C ALA A 45 21.28 -16.34 -4.76
N ASP A 46 22.20 -15.38 -4.84
CA ASP A 46 23.64 -15.63 -4.82
C ASP A 46 24.14 -15.90 -3.39
N GLU A 47 23.51 -15.25 -2.40
CA GLU A 47 23.72 -15.46 -0.97
C GLU A 47 22.35 -15.63 -0.26
N ALA A 48 22.29 -16.40 0.82
CA ALA A 48 21.05 -16.56 1.58
C ALA A 48 21.28 -16.74 3.08
N TYR A 49 20.51 -16.02 3.90
CA TYR A 49 20.69 -15.94 5.35
C TYR A 49 19.39 -16.28 6.10
N SER A 50 19.54 -17.04 7.19
CA SER A 50 18.43 -17.41 8.06
C SER A 50 18.07 -16.25 8.99
N LEU A 51 16.79 -15.87 9.00
CA LEU A 51 16.18 -15.04 10.05
C LEU A 51 15.87 -15.86 11.31
N GLY A 52 15.84 -17.19 11.18
CA GLY A 52 15.25 -18.07 12.18
C GLY A 52 13.72 -17.94 12.20
N GLY A 53 13.10 -18.43 13.28
CA GLY A 53 11.66 -18.32 13.49
C GLY A 53 10.82 -19.20 12.56
N GLN A 54 9.54 -19.36 12.90
CA GLN A 54 8.59 -20.15 12.11
C GLN A 54 7.44 -19.29 11.57
N THR A 55 7.05 -18.25 12.32
CA THR A 55 6.01 -17.28 11.93
C THR A 55 6.61 -16.05 11.25
N ALA A 56 5.79 -15.29 10.53
CA ALA A 56 6.20 -14.01 9.94
C ALA A 56 6.68 -13.00 11.01
N ALA A 57 6.02 -12.96 12.18
CA ALA A 57 6.37 -12.08 13.29
C ALA A 57 7.78 -12.35 13.84
N GLU A 58 8.18 -13.61 13.93
CA GLU A 58 9.52 -14.01 14.40
C GLU A 58 10.62 -13.81 13.34
N SER A 59 10.24 -13.66 12.05
CA SER A 59 11.18 -13.71 10.91
C SER A 59 11.05 -12.50 9.98
N TYR A 60 10.17 -12.52 8.99
CA TYR A 60 10.07 -11.49 7.94
C TYR A 60 9.58 -10.11 8.45
N LEU A 61 9.07 -10.04 9.68
CA LEU A 61 8.72 -8.80 10.40
C LEU A 61 9.70 -8.49 11.55
N ASN A 62 10.89 -9.11 11.55
CA ASN A 62 11.95 -8.85 12.53
C ASN A 62 12.94 -7.82 11.97
N THR A 63 12.72 -6.54 12.30
CA THR A 63 13.57 -5.42 11.89
C THR A 63 15.04 -5.63 12.27
N GLU A 64 15.31 -6.04 13.52
CA GLU A 64 16.69 -6.20 14.02
C GLU A 64 17.45 -7.28 13.24
N ALA A 65 16.82 -8.43 13.00
CA ALA A 65 17.43 -9.52 12.24
C ALA A 65 17.74 -9.12 10.78
N ILE A 66 16.81 -8.44 10.11
CA ILE A 66 17.01 -8.01 8.72
C ILE A 66 18.11 -6.94 8.64
N LEU A 67 18.09 -5.94 9.51
CA LEU A 67 19.12 -4.89 9.53
C LEU A 67 20.50 -5.42 9.93
N GLN A 68 20.58 -6.49 10.73
CA GLN A 68 21.84 -7.15 11.04
C GLN A 68 22.40 -7.88 9.82
N ILE A 69 21.60 -8.70 9.13
CA ILE A 69 22.01 -9.37 7.88
C ILE A 69 22.41 -8.33 6.81
N LEU A 70 21.71 -7.19 6.75
CA LEU A 70 22.05 -6.09 5.84
C LEU A 70 23.45 -5.52 6.09
N LYS A 71 23.87 -5.40 7.36
CA LYS A 71 25.25 -5.02 7.74
C LYS A 71 26.25 -6.11 7.40
N ASP A 72 25.96 -7.35 7.79
CA ASP A 72 26.89 -8.48 7.65
C ASP A 72 27.19 -8.83 6.19
N THR A 73 26.23 -8.61 5.30
CA THR A 73 26.35 -8.85 3.85
C THR A 73 27.02 -7.71 3.09
N GLY A 74 27.03 -6.49 3.65
CA GLY A 74 27.46 -5.28 2.97
C GLY A 74 26.61 -4.91 1.75
N ALA A 75 25.32 -5.23 1.76
CA ALA A 75 24.41 -4.88 0.68
C ALA A 75 24.18 -3.36 0.61
N ASP A 76 24.27 -2.79 -0.60
CA ASP A 76 24.11 -1.35 -0.85
C ASP A 76 22.68 -0.94 -1.26
N GLY A 77 21.79 -1.92 -1.44
CA GLY A 77 20.34 -1.70 -1.52
C GLY A 77 19.51 -2.76 -0.79
N LEU A 78 18.27 -2.39 -0.44
CA LEU A 78 17.26 -3.30 0.09
C LEU A 78 15.97 -3.18 -0.72
N HIS A 79 15.46 -4.30 -1.24
CA HIS A 79 14.17 -4.38 -1.91
C HIS A 79 13.13 -5.03 -0.98
N PRO A 80 12.05 -4.33 -0.57
CA PRO A 80 11.09 -4.89 0.37
C PRO A 80 10.04 -5.80 -0.31
N GLY A 81 9.85 -5.69 -1.63
CA GLY A 81 8.83 -6.45 -2.35
C GLY A 81 7.45 -5.85 -2.11
N TYR A 82 6.44 -6.69 -1.86
CA TYR A 82 5.11 -6.26 -1.41
C TYR A 82 4.72 -6.98 -0.11
N GLY A 83 3.92 -6.32 0.73
CA GLY A 83 3.62 -6.78 2.08
C GLY A 83 4.85 -6.75 3.00
N PHE A 84 4.74 -7.36 4.18
CA PHE A 84 5.72 -7.26 5.26
C PHE A 84 6.09 -5.79 5.56
N PHE A 85 7.30 -5.37 5.23
CA PHE A 85 7.79 -4.00 5.46
C PHE A 85 7.73 -3.07 4.21
N SER A 86 7.07 -3.47 3.11
CA SER A 86 7.01 -2.63 1.89
C SER A 86 6.36 -1.26 2.09
N GLU A 87 5.45 -1.15 3.05
CA GLU A 87 4.70 0.07 3.38
C GLU A 87 4.97 0.51 4.84
N ASN A 88 6.14 0.15 5.40
CA ASN A 88 6.52 0.52 6.76
C ASN A 88 7.57 1.65 6.75
N ALA A 89 7.14 2.86 7.09
CA ALA A 89 7.98 4.07 7.07
C ALA A 89 9.17 3.97 8.03
N ASP A 90 8.98 3.45 9.25
CA ASP A 90 10.05 3.27 10.25
C ASP A 90 11.17 2.34 9.75
N PHE A 91 10.79 1.22 9.11
CA PHE A 91 11.74 0.27 8.54
C PHE A 91 12.47 0.87 7.34
N ALA A 92 11.76 1.55 6.43
CA ALA A 92 12.37 2.27 5.31
C ALA A 92 13.39 3.32 5.82
N LYS A 93 13.00 4.08 6.86
CA LYS A 93 13.87 5.05 7.52
C LYS A 93 15.10 4.40 8.15
N ALA A 94 14.95 3.29 8.88
CA ALA A 94 16.07 2.59 9.50
C ALA A 94 17.08 2.05 8.48
N VAL A 95 16.62 1.63 7.30
CA VAL A 95 17.47 1.25 6.16
C VAL A 95 18.22 2.47 5.61
N THR A 96 17.54 3.60 5.38
CA THR A 96 18.19 4.81 4.84
C THR A 96 19.15 5.46 5.83
N ASP A 97 18.85 5.41 7.14
CA ASP A 97 19.72 5.94 8.20
C ASP A 97 21.03 5.15 8.33
N MET A 98 21.07 3.90 7.83
CA MET A 98 22.30 3.10 7.66
C MET A 98 23.09 3.44 6.37
N GLY A 99 22.59 4.36 5.54
CA GLY A 99 23.20 4.70 4.25
C GLY A 99 22.93 3.68 3.13
N VAL A 100 21.98 2.76 3.33
CA VAL A 100 21.58 1.76 2.33
C VAL A 100 20.41 2.28 1.51
N ALA A 101 20.39 2.03 0.20
CA ALA A 101 19.29 2.45 -0.67
C ALA A 101 18.04 1.59 -0.42
N PHE A 102 16.99 2.17 0.16
CA PHE A 102 15.66 1.56 0.16
C PHE A 102 15.08 1.62 -1.26
N ILE A 103 14.82 0.47 -1.87
CA ILE A 103 14.29 0.36 -3.24
C ILE A 103 12.76 0.43 -3.16
N GLY A 104 12.27 1.64 -2.91
CA GLY A 104 10.86 2.01 -2.84
C GLY A 104 10.73 3.54 -2.78
N PRO A 105 9.53 4.06 -2.46
CA PRO A 105 9.34 5.48 -2.13
C PRO A 105 10.11 5.89 -0.86
N ARG A 106 10.23 7.22 -0.65
CA ARG A 106 10.86 7.77 0.57
C ARG A 106 10.01 7.49 1.81
N PRO A 107 10.60 7.38 3.02
CA PRO A 107 9.85 7.14 4.25
C PRO A 107 8.68 8.11 4.47
N GLU A 108 8.87 9.39 4.15
CA GLU A 108 7.85 10.44 4.29
C GLU A 108 6.66 10.21 3.34
N ALA A 109 6.92 9.74 2.12
CA ALA A 109 5.88 9.39 1.15
C ALA A 109 5.14 8.10 1.57
N ILE A 110 5.82 7.15 2.21
CA ILE A 110 5.19 5.96 2.80
C ILE A 110 4.26 6.37 3.96
N GLU A 111 4.70 7.27 4.84
CA GLU A 111 3.90 7.78 5.95
C GLU A 111 2.64 8.51 5.45
N VAL A 112 2.80 9.46 4.52
CA VAL A 112 1.68 10.23 3.95
C VAL A 112 0.66 9.35 3.21
N MET A 113 1.12 8.34 2.47
CA MET A 113 0.24 7.46 1.69
C MET A 113 -0.31 6.27 2.48
N GLY A 114 0.28 5.96 3.65
CA GLY A 114 -0.10 4.83 4.51
C GLY A 114 -1.36 5.07 5.35
N ASP A 115 -1.67 6.33 5.71
CA ASP A 115 -2.97 6.72 6.27
C ASP A 115 -3.91 7.26 5.17
N LYS A 116 -5.19 6.90 5.27
CA LYS A 116 -6.18 7.26 4.25
C LYS A 116 -6.61 8.71 4.32
N LEU A 117 -6.60 9.32 5.51
CA LEU A 117 -6.97 10.73 5.67
C LEU A 117 -5.84 11.62 5.14
N SER A 118 -4.57 11.31 5.46
CA SER A 118 -3.42 12.00 4.87
C SER A 118 -3.31 11.79 3.36
N ALA A 119 -3.49 10.56 2.85
CA ALA A 119 -3.45 10.29 1.42
C ALA A 119 -4.56 11.03 0.65
N ARG A 120 -5.78 11.08 1.21
CA ARG A 120 -6.89 11.84 0.67
C ARG A 120 -6.60 13.35 0.65
N ALA A 121 -6.12 13.89 1.77
CA ALA A 121 -5.76 15.31 1.85
C ALA A 121 -4.62 15.67 0.89
N ALA A 122 -3.63 14.80 0.70
CA ALA A 122 -2.54 14.99 -0.25
C ALA A 122 -3.06 15.04 -1.71
N ALA A 123 -3.99 14.15 -2.08
CA ALA A 123 -4.63 14.17 -3.40
C ALA A 123 -5.49 15.43 -3.62
N GLU A 124 -6.31 15.80 -2.63
CA GLU A 124 -7.17 17.00 -2.69
C GLU A 124 -6.33 18.29 -2.78
N ASN A 125 -5.19 18.37 -2.08
CA ASN A 125 -4.25 19.50 -2.14
C ASN A 125 -3.64 19.73 -3.54
N VAL A 126 -3.57 18.69 -4.39
CA VAL A 126 -3.12 18.80 -5.79
C VAL A 126 -4.28 18.78 -6.80
N GLY A 127 -5.52 19.01 -6.33
CA GLY A 127 -6.71 19.11 -7.18
C GLY A 127 -7.25 17.77 -7.68
N VAL A 128 -6.80 16.63 -7.14
CA VAL A 128 -7.30 15.30 -7.49
C VAL A 128 -8.34 14.86 -6.46
N SER A 129 -9.62 15.05 -6.80
CA SER A 129 -10.73 14.63 -5.94
C SER A 129 -11.02 13.14 -6.07
N GLY A 130 -11.08 12.44 -4.93
CA GLY A 130 -11.58 11.07 -4.85
C GLY A 130 -13.10 10.96 -4.83
N VAL A 131 -13.61 9.79 -4.42
CA VAL A 131 -15.04 9.62 -4.10
C VAL A 131 -15.43 10.65 -3.02
N PRO A 132 -16.59 11.33 -3.12
CA PRO A 132 -17.03 12.26 -2.10
C PRO A 132 -16.98 11.64 -0.71
N GLY A 133 -16.44 12.37 0.25
CA GLY A 133 -16.11 11.89 1.59
C GLY A 133 -15.52 13.02 2.43
N ASN A 134 -15.36 12.80 3.73
CA ASN A 134 -14.80 13.80 4.62
C ASN A 134 -13.30 13.55 4.90
N THR A 135 -12.58 14.63 5.22
CA THR A 135 -11.16 14.61 5.63
C THR A 135 -10.95 14.64 7.15
N ALA A 136 -12.02 14.91 7.91
CA ALA A 136 -12.00 14.90 9.37
C ALA A 136 -12.62 13.61 9.94
N ALA A 137 -12.18 13.20 11.13
CA ALA A 137 -12.75 12.05 11.81
C ALA A 137 -14.22 12.29 12.22
N VAL A 138 -15.04 11.24 12.15
CA VAL A 138 -16.45 11.26 12.56
C VAL A 138 -16.54 11.16 14.08
N THR A 139 -17.24 12.11 14.69
CA THR A 139 -17.50 12.21 16.12
C THR A 139 -18.97 11.95 16.48
N ASP A 140 -19.90 12.15 15.55
CA ASP A 140 -21.34 12.06 15.81
C ASP A 140 -22.18 11.70 14.57
N SER A 141 -23.45 11.38 14.80
CA SER A 141 -24.43 11.03 13.77
C SER A 141 -24.99 12.22 12.98
N ALA A 142 -24.83 13.46 13.48
CA ALA A 142 -25.26 14.65 12.75
C ALA A 142 -24.33 14.92 11.56
N GLN A 143 -23.02 14.68 11.70
CA GLN A 143 -22.05 14.73 10.60
C GLN A 143 -22.42 13.77 9.45
N VAL A 144 -22.84 12.54 9.77
CA VAL A 144 -23.28 11.56 8.75
C VAL A 144 -24.56 12.03 8.07
N THR A 145 -25.50 12.62 8.82
CA THR A 145 -26.75 13.16 8.28
C THR A 145 -26.51 14.35 7.35
N ALA A 146 -25.61 15.27 7.72
CA ALA A 146 -25.20 16.39 6.89
C ALA A 146 -24.52 15.90 5.59
N PHE A 147 -23.56 14.98 5.71
CA PHE A 147 -22.88 14.37 4.57
C PHE A 147 -23.86 13.65 3.62
N ALA A 148 -24.82 12.90 4.17
CA ALA A 148 -25.87 12.24 3.38
C ALA A 148 -26.83 13.24 2.72
N SER A 149 -27.05 14.42 3.32
CA SER A 149 -27.87 15.48 2.74
C SER A 149 -27.19 16.16 1.55
N GLU A 150 -25.86 16.24 1.55
CA GLU A 150 -25.04 16.84 0.49
C GLU A 150 -24.76 15.85 -0.66
N TYR A 151 -24.39 14.61 -0.34
CA TYR A 151 -23.92 13.62 -1.33
C TYR A 151 -24.88 12.44 -1.57
N GLY A 152 -25.92 12.28 -0.75
CA GLY A 152 -26.94 11.23 -0.85
C GLY A 152 -26.56 9.89 -0.19
N PHE A 153 -27.58 9.08 0.10
CA PHE A 153 -27.44 7.70 0.60
C PHE A 153 -27.27 6.68 -0.55
N PRO A 154 -26.65 5.51 -0.31
CA PRO A 154 -25.97 5.10 0.93
C PRO A 154 -24.61 5.77 1.19
N VAL A 155 -24.27 5.89 2.47
CA VAL A 155 -22.98 6.39 2.99
C VAL A 155 -22.21 5.21 3.61
N ALA A 156 -20.91 5.13 3.35
CA ALA A 156 -20.02 4.18 4.00
C ALA A 156 -19.28 4.87 5.15
N ILE A 157 -19.52 4.39 6.37
CA ILE A 157 -18.71 4.67 7.55
C ILE A 157 -17.55 3.68 7.55
N LYS A 158 -16.30 4.16 7.60
CA LYS A 158 -15.08 3.33 7.47
C LYS A 158 -14.06 3.68 8.56
N ALA A 159 -13.34 2.70 9.08
CA ALA A 159 -12.17 2.92 9.94
C ALA A 159 -11.01 3.54 9.14
N ALA A 160 -10.43 4.64 9.65
CA ALA A 160 -9.30 5.32 9.01
C ALA A 160 -8.12 4.36 8.82
N PHE A 161 -7.64 3.79 9.92
CA PHE A 161 -6.49 2.86 10.01
C PHE A 161 -6.83 1.40 9.65
N GLY A 162 -8.00 1.13 9.06
CA GLY A 162 -8.48 -0.23 8.79
C GLY A 162 -8.13 -0.80 7.41
N GLY A 163 -7.93 -2.12 7.31
CA GLY A 163 -7.63 -2.82 6.04
C GLY A 163 -8.53 -4.03 5.76
N GLY A 164 -8.50 -4.53 4.52
CA GLY A 164 -9.10 -5.82 4.15
C GLY A 164 -10.63 -5.94 4.28
N GLY A 165 -11.36 -4.81 4.17
CA GLY A 165 -12.83 -4.79 4.21
C GLY A 165 -13.47 -4.90 5.61
N ARG A 166 -12.66 -4.85 6.68
CA ARG A 166 -13.14 -4.78 8.07
C ARG A 166 -13.25 -3.34 8.57
N GLY A 167 -14.08 -3.11 9.57
CA GLY A 167 -14.34 -1.78 10.13
C GLY A 167 -15.14 -0.88 9.19
N MET A 168 -16.02 -1.45 8.36
CA MET A 168 -16.93 -0.71 7.47
C MET A 168 -18.39 -0.99 7.82
N LYS A 169 -19.24 0.05 7.76
CA LYS A 169 -20.70 -0.05 7.83
C LYS A 169 -21.29 0.79 6.70
N VAL A 170 -22.26 0.23 5.98
CA VAL A 170 -23.00 0.95 4.94
C VAL A 170 -24.35 1.34 5.54
N VAL A 171 -24.66 2.63 5.46
CA VAL A 171 -25.87 3.25 6.02
C VAL A 171 -26.74 3.69 4.85
N HIS A 172 -27.98 3.22 4.82
CA HIS A 172 -29.02 3.59 3.88
C HIS A 172 -29.97 4.63 4.48
N GLU A 173 -30.85 5.18 3.67
CA GLU A 173 -31.88 6.12 4.13
C GLU A 173 -32.84 5.42 5.10
N GLY A 174 -33.00 5.99 6.30
CA GLY A 174 -33.83 5.42 7.37
C GLY A 174 -33.12 4.47 8.34
N ASP A 175 -31.84 4.15 8.13
CA ASP A 175 -31.05 3.33 9.06
C ASP A 175 -30.70 4.07 10.36
N ASP A 176 -30.44 3.32 11.44
CA ASP A 176 -29.90 3.86 12.70
C ASP A 176 -28.40 4.20 12.54
N ILE A 177 -28.15 5.46 12.21
CA ILE A 177 -26.81 6.04 12.05
C ILE A 177 -25.96 5.86 13.32
N GLN A 178 -26.54 6.02 14.51
CA GLN A 178 -25.77 5.97 15.74
C GLN A 178 -25.33 4.53 16.05
N ALA A 179 -26.23 3.56 15.88
CA ALA A 179 -25.89 2.14 16.00
C ALA A 179 -24.80 1.73 14.98
N ALA A 180 -24.81 2.30 13.77
CA ALA A 180 -23.79 2.05 12.75
C ALA A 180 -22.41 2.63 13.16
N ILE A 181 -22.36 3.86 13.68
CA ILE A 181 -21.13 4.46 14.25
C ILE A 181 -20.61 3.59 15.40
N ASP A 182 -21.43 3.30 16.40
CA ASP A 182 -21.04 2.52 17.58
C ASP A 182 -20.55 1.12 17.20
N SER A 183 -21.12 0.51 16.16
CA SER A 183 -20.67 -0.77 15.60
C SER A 183 -19.31 -0.64 14.90
N ALA A 184 -19.13 0.38 14.05
CA ALA A 184 -17.88 0.63 13.35
C ALA A 184 -16.72 0.96 14.31
N THR A 185 -16.94 1.83 15.31
CA THR A 185 -15.93 2.21 16.31
C THR A 185 -15.47 0.99 17.12
N ARG A 186 -16.40 0.15 17.59
CA ARG A 186 -16.05 -1.08 18.33
C ARG A 186 -15.25 -2.06 17.47
N GLU A 187 -15.62 -2.22 16.20
CA GLU A 187 -14.87 -3.06 15.27
C GLU A 187 -13.46 -2.50 15.00
N ALA A 188 -13.36 -1.18 14.82
CA ALA A 188 -12.09 -0.50 14.57
C ALA A 188 -11.12 -0.62 15.78
N VAL A 189 -11.60 -0.36 17.00
CA VAL A 189 -10.80 -0.52 18.22
C VAL A 189 -10.37 -1.98 18.41
N ASN A 190 -11.27 -2.95 18.20
CA ASN A 190 -10.97 -4.37 18.41
C ASN A 190 -9.94 -4.95 17.41
N TYR A 191 -9.92 -4.46 16.16
CA TYR A 191 -9.02 -4.99 15.13
C TYR A 191 -7.78 -4.13 14.84
N PHE A 192 -7.83 -2.82 15.11
CA PHE A 192 -6.78 -1.87 14.76
C PHE A 192 -6.29 -1.02 15.95
N GLY A 193 -6.86 -1.20 17.15
CA GLY A 193 -6.50 -0.45 18.35
C GLY A 193 -6.92 1.03 18.34
N ARG A 194 -7.55 1.48 17.25
CA ARG A 194 -7.90 2.88 16.96
C ARG A 194 -9.35 2.97 16.51
N GLY A 195 -10.08 3.97 17.02
CA GLY A 195 -11.53 4.11 16.87
C GLY A 195 -11.96 5.13 15.81
N GLU A 196 -11.00 5.79 15.15
CA GLU A 196 -11.25 6.89 14.23
C GLU A 196 -11.93 6.41 12.94
N LEU A 197 -13.05 7.06 12.62
CA LEU A 197 -13.90 6.75 11.46
C LEU A 197 -13.91 7.91 10.47
N TYR A 198 -14.18 7.62 9.21
CA TYR A 198 -14.43 8.59 8.14
C TYR A 198 -15.61 8.15 7.27
N LEU A 199 -16.13 9.08 6.46
CA LEU A 199 -17.28 8.90 5.59
C LEU A 199 -16.86 8.95 4.13
N GLU A 200 -17.47 8.09 3.33
CA GLU A 200 -17.47 8.20 1.86
C GLU A 200 -18.85 7.88 1.30
N ARG A 201 -19.14 8.39 0.10
CA ARG A 201 -20.27 7.95 -0.69
C ARG A 201 -20.11 6.47 -1.05
N TYR A 202 -21.06 5.63 -0.67
CA TYR A 202 -20.96 4.20 -1.00
C TYR A 202 -21.36 3.95 -2.46
N LEU A 203 -20.38 3.48 -3.24
CA LEU A 203 -20.60 2.97 -4.60
C LEU A 203 -21.05 1.51 -4.50
N SER A 204 -22.22 1.18 -5.04
CA SER A 204 -22.83 -0.15 -4.92
C SER A 204 -22.31 -1.18 -5.93
N GLN A 205 -21.90 -0.73 -7.11
CA GLN A 205 -21.33 -1.56 -8.18
C GLN A 205 -20.07 -0.90 -8.79
N PRO A 206 -19.03 -0.60 -8.00
CA PRO A 206 -17.81 0.01 -8.50
C PRO A 206 -16.98 -1.00 -9.30
N ARG A 207 -16.30 -0.51 -10.34
CA ARG A 207 -15.10 -1.16 -10.86
C ARG A 207 -13.90 -0.70 -10.04
N HIS A 208 -12.95 -1.59 -9.77
CA HIS A 208 -11.69 -1.26 -9.14
C HIS A 208 -10.64 -1.14 -10.24
N VAL A 209 -10.31 0.09 -10.63
CA VAL A 209 -9.31 0.38 -11.65
C VAL A 209 -8.19 1.20 -11.03
N GLU A 210 -6.96 0.78 -11.27
CA GLU A 210 -5.75 1.42 -10.74
C GLU A 210 -4.79 1.80 -11.88
N VAL A 211 -3.89 2.74 -11.56
CA VAL A 211 -2.87 3.27 -12.48
C VAL A 211 -1.52 2.91 -11.92
N GLN A 212 -0.62 2.37 -12.75
CA GLN A 212 0.78 2.21 -12.36
C GLN A 212 1.53 3.53 -12.54
N VAL A 213 2.23 4.01 -11.52
CA VAL A 213 3.19 5.13 -11.66
C VAL A 213 4.63 4.64 -11.54
N LEU A 214 5.55 5.41 -12.14
CA LEU A 214 6.98 5.28 -11.96
C LEU A 214 7.60 6.68 -11.90
N ALA A 215 8.31 6.98 -10.81
CA ALA A 215 8.95 8.27 -10.58
C ALA A 215 10.46 8.12 -10.29
N ASP A 216 11.27 9.08 -10.72
CA ASP A 216 12.70 9.14 -10.44
C ASP A 216 13.06 10.23 -9.41
N ALA A 217 14.31 10.20 -8.92
CA ALA A 217 14.82 11.20 -7.98
C ALA A 217 15.14 12.57 -8.62
N HIS A 218 14.80 12.78 -9.90
CA HIS A 218 15.05 14.00 -10.66
C HIS A 218 13.75 14.76 -11.01
N GLY A 219 12.60 14.30 -10.51
CA GLY A 219 11.29 14.93 -10.71
C GLY A 219 10.54 14.44 -11.94
N ASN A 220 11.07 13.45 -12.66
CA ASN A 220 10.33 12.78 -13.74
C ASN A 220 9.35 11.78 -13.12
N CYS A 221 8.11 11.78 -13.59
CA CYS A 221 7.11 10.79 -13.23
C CYS A 221 6.22 10.51 -14.45
N VAL A 222 5.95 9.23 -14.69
CA VAL A 222 5.11 8.72 -15.78
C VAL A 222 4.12 7.70 -15.24
N TYR A 223 3.00 7.51 -15.94
CA TYR A 223 2.10 6.38 -15.72
C TYR A 223 2.29 5.29 -16.78
N LEU A 224 2.07 4.03 -16.41
CA LEU A 224 2.27 2.84 -17.25
C LEU A 224 0.95 2.10 -17.49
N GLY A 225 -0.04 2.85 -17.98
CA GLY A 225 -1.39 2.36 -18.25
C GLY A 225 -2.21 2.06 -16.98
N THR A 226 -3.32 1.34 -17.18
CA THR A 226 -4.27 0.99 -16.12
C THR A 226 -4.42 -0.53 -15.96
N ARG A 227 -4.89 -0.95 -14.78
CA ARG A 227 -5.30 -2.34 -14.51
C ARG A 227 -6.73 -2.35 -14.00
N ASP A 228 -7.57 -3.22 -14.54
CA ASP A 228 -8.84 -3.58 -13.90
C ASP A 228 -8.61 -4.73 -12.93
N CYS A 229 -8.95 -4.52 -11.67
CA CYS A 229 -8.90 -5.51 -10.59
C CYS A 229 -10.27 -5.71 -9.92
N SER A 230 -11.35 -5.52 -10.68
CA SER A 230 -12.74 -5.64 -10.21
C SER A 230 -13.16 -7.09 -9.92
N ALA A 231 -12.47 -8.07 -10.50
CA ALA A 231 -12.68 -9.49 -10.25
C ALA A 231 -12.15 -9.88 -8.85
N GLN A 232 -12.99 -9.67 -7.84
CA GLN A 232 -12.65 -9.83 -6.43
C GLN A 232 -13.54 -10.86 -5.72
N ARG A 233 -12.98 -11.50 -4.68
CA ARG A 233 -13.75 -12.31 -3.72
C ARG A 233 -13.45 -11.82 -2.31
N ARG A 234 -14.48 -11.39 -1.58
CA ARG A 234 -14.35 -10.81 -0.22
C ARG A 234 -13.32 -9.65 -0.17
N HIS A 235 -13.39 -8.75 -1.15
CA HIS A 235 -12.49 -7.59 -1.30
C HIS A 235 -11.00 -7.93 -1.50
N GLN A 236 -10.69 -9.16 -1.92
CA GLN A 236 -9.36 -9.55 -2.38
C GLN A 236 -9.39 -9.78 -3.88
N LYS A 237 -8.40 -9.23 -4.60
CA LYS A 237 -8.23 -9.40 -6.05
C LYS A 237 -7.93 -10.87 -6.38
N LEU A 238 -8.47 -11.35 -7.50
CA LEU A 238 -8.28 -12.72 -8.00
C LEU A 238 -7.85 -12.78 -9.47
N VAL A 239 -8.27 -11.81 -10.27
CA VAL A 239 -7.88 -11.64 -11.67
C VAL A 239 -7.68 -10.16 -11.92
N GLU A 240 -6.57 -9.82 -12.55
CA GLU A 240 -6.21 -8.46 -12.95
C GLU A 240 -5.96 -8.42 -14.47
N GLU A 241 -6.59 -7.47 -15.16
CA GLU A 241 -6.48 -7.30 -16.62
C GLU A 241 -5.91 -5.92 -16.97
N ALA A 242 -5.13 -5.82 -18.06
CA ALA A 242 -4.51 -4.57 -18.50
C ALA A 242 -4.55 -4.44 -20.04
N PRO A 243 -4.97 -3.29 -20.59
CA PRO A 243 -5.56 -2.12 -19.91
C PRO A 243 -6.99 -2.40 -19.41
N ALA A 244 -7.55 -1.49 -18.60
CA ALA A 244 -8.93 -1.61 -18.12
C ALA A 244 -9.96 -1.49 -19.27
N PHE A 245 -10.64 -2.60 -19.60
CA PHE A 245 -11.54 -2.69 -20.76
C PHE A 245 -12.79 -1.80 -20.65
N GLY A 246 -13.33 -1.31 -21.77
CA GLY A 246 -14.63 -0.62 -21.79
C GLY A 246 -14.68 0.70 -21.02
N ILE A 247 -13.54 1.37 -20.84
CA ILE A 247 -13.41 2.76 -20.39
C ILE A 247 -12.88 3.57 -21.59
N SER A 248 -13.33 4.82 -21.78
CA SER A 248 -12.83 5.65 -22.89
C SER A 248 -11.39 6.08 -22.65
N ASP A 249 -10.62 6.21 -23.74
CA ASP A 249 -9.21 6.66 -23.68
C ASP A 249 -9.05 8.02 -22.99
N GLU A 250 -10.04 8.92 -23.13
CA GLU A 250 -10.10 10.20 -22.42
C GLU A 250 -10.13 10.03 -20.89
N VAL A 251 -10.95 9.11 -20.37
CA VAL A 251 -11.02 8.83 -18.93
C VAL A 251 -9.75 8.12 -18.47
N LEU A 252 -9.21 7.19 -19.26
CA LEU A 252 -7.95 6.51 -18.94
C LEU A 252 -6.76 7.50 -18.90
N ALA A 253 -6.71 8.47 -19.81
CA ALA A 253 -5.70 9.53 -19.82
C ALA A 253 -5.86 10.44 -18.58
N ALA A 254 -7.07 10.90 -18.27
CA ALA A 254 -7.34 11.72 -17.09
C ALA A 254 -6.98 11.00 -15.78
N MET A 255 -7.25 9.69 -15.68
CA MET A 255 -6.79 8.86 -14.55
C MET A 255 -5.26 8.81 -14.46
N GLY A 256 -4.56 8.65 -15.60
CA GLY A 256 -3.11 8.65 -15.67
C GLY A 256 -2.47 9.97 -15.23
N GLU A 257 -3.01 11.09 -15.72
CA GLU A 257 -2.57 12.44 -15.36
C GLU A 257 -2.83 12.76 -13.88
N ALA A 258 -3.99 12.35 -13.36
CA ALA A 258 -4.31 12.47 -11.93
C ALA A 258 -3.32 11.67 -11.07
N ALA A 259 -3.01 10.42 -11.43
CA ALA A 259 -2.06 9.58 -10.69
C ALA A 259 -0.64 10.19 -10.65
N VAL A 260 -0.14 10.70 -11.79
CA VAL A 260 1.15 11.43 -11.84
C VAL A 260 1.10 12.71 -11.02
N THR A 261 -0.04 13.40 -10.98
CA THR A 261 -0.22 14.63 -10.18
C THR A 261 -0.16 14.33 -8.68
N VAL A 262 -0.83 13.27 -8.20
CA VAL A 262 -0.72 12.82 -6.80
C VAL A 262 0.70 12.36 -6.47
N ALA A 263 1.32 11.55 -7.32
CA ALA A 263 2.69 11.08 -7.10
C ALA A 263 3.69 12.26 -6.96
N LYS A 264 3.59 13.28 -7.81
CA LYS A 264 4.41 14.49 -7.69
C LYS A 264 4.06 15.33 -6.45
N GLY A 265 2.79 15.37 -6.06
CA GLY A 265 2.33 16.04 -4.83
C GLY A 265 2.92 15.48 -3.53
N CYS A 266 3.31 14.21 -3.54
CA CYS A 266 3.87 13.50 -2.38
C CYS A 266 5.40 13.31 -2.46
N ASP A 267 6.11 14.02 -3.35
CA ASP A 267 7.54 13.82 -3.64
C ASP A 267 7.91 12.34 -3.90
N TYR A 268 6.99 11.60 -4.54
CA TYR A 268 7.09 10.16 -4.73
C TYR A 268 8.26 9.78 -5.65
N VAL A 269 8.91 8.67 -5.35
CA VAL A 269 9.98 8.06 -6.14
C VAL A 269 9.76 6.55 -6.23
N ASN A 270 10.39 5.89 -7.20
CA ASN A 270 10.22 4.46 -7.49
C ASN A 270 8.82 4.15 -8.09
N ALA A 271 8.44 2.87 -8.10
CA ALA A 271 7.14 2.41 -8.60
C ALA A 271 6.05 2.46 -7.51
N GLY A 272 4.83 2.83 -7.90
CA GLY A 272 3.62 2.89 -7.05
C GLY A 272 2.36 2.56 -7.82
#